data_AF-A0A7V6CCM8-F1
#
_entry.id   AF-A0A7V6CCM8-F1
#
_cell.length_a   1.000
_cell.length_b   1.000
_cell.length_c   1.000
_cell.angle_alpha   90.00
_cell.angle_beta   90.00
_cell.angle_gamma   90.00
#
_symmetry.space_group_name_H-M   'P 1'
#
loop_
_entity.id
_entity.type
_entity.pdbx_description
1 polymer ?
#
loop_
_entity_poly.entity_id
_entity_poly.type
_entity_poly.pdbx_seq_one_letter_code
_entity_poly.pdbx_strand_id
1 'polypeptide(L)'
;TSIAETSLTIEGITLVVDTGLERRSLMNPLTGMASLETVTASMASADQRRGRAGRLAPGHCYRLWAKEENSNRPVFSTPEIALTDLAPLVLELAQWGVSNQTMLTWLTPPPEKAWAQATRLLQSLEIIDEKRRLTRHGQALATLGLSPRLGHMLVTANRLGSGGLACDIAAFLMERSPFQNHHAEVDFSARLRLLQAGSHPNGVNRSTLSRVRKQSRAWRGRLKPLTDTSQLSIGAICALAFPDRIGKARSASGLDYKLSGGGAAAFTAPNPLSGEPWLVITELDGRTHEARIFTAVSITLDEIETLFESRLVHENQLHWDRQQQAIVSRNVTLLGEIVLREQPAEMPAGEETVDIMLQVIRKLGLSCLPWTKAANDWLERLRFLHHIQSDRTTLPDFSETALLETLDEWLGPWLSGISKRSQLANLDLKAILKSRLSWEQQQSIDKLAPTHLTVPSGSRIRLQYDGERPPVLAVRIQEMFSATDSPTIADGQVRVQLQLLSPARRPVQITSDLAGFWSGSYQEVKKEMKGRYPKHHWPEDPINTRPHATVKPR
;
A
#
# COMPACT_ATOMS: atom_id res chain seq x y z
N THR A 1 -32.51 1.46 28.18
CA THR A 1 -31.83 0.65 27.13
C THR A 1 -32.79 -0.42 26.64
N SER A 2 -32.39 -1.21 25.64
CA SER A 2 -33.20 -2.32 25.09
C SER A 2 -33.56 -3.42 26.11
N ILE A 3 -33.01 -3.40 27.33
CA ILE A 3 -33.42 -4.30 28.42
C ILE A 3 -34.93 -4.19 28.72
N ALA A 4 -35.49 -2.98 28.68
CA ALA A 4 -36.93 -2.76 28.89
C ALA A 4 -37.78 -3.13 27.66
N GLU A 5 -37.15 -3.38 26.51
CA GLU A 5 -37.84 -3.81 25.29
C GLU A 5 -38.28 -5.27 25.38
N THR A 6 -37.53 -6.13 26.07
CA THR A 6 -37.77 -7.59 26.12
C THR A 6 -37.67 -8.19 27.52
N SER A 7 -36.59 -7.91 28.25
CA SER A 7 -36.15 -8.69 29.41
C SER A 7 -36.73 -8.21 30.74
N LEU A 8 -37.19 -6.96 30.81
CA LEU A 8 -37.81 -6.39 32.00
C LEU A 8 -39.22 -5.93 31.69
N THR A 9 -40.16 -6.26 32.57
CA THR A 9 -41.49 -5.69 32.58
C THR A 9 -41.52 -4.55 33.58
N ILE A 10 -41.81 -3.34 33.11
CA ILE A 10 -42.07 -2.19 33.98
C ILE A 10 -43.58 -1.99 33.97
N GLU A 11 -44.20 -2.05 35.14
CA GLU A 11 -45.64 -1.85 35.31
C GLU A 11 -46.01 -0.36 35.29
N GLY A 12 -47.27 -0.05 34.99
CA GLY A 12 -47.81 1.31 35.02
C GLY A 12 -47.35 2.23 33.88
N ILE A 13 -46.65 1.71 32.87
CA ILE A 13 -46.19 2.52 31.72
C ILE A 13 -47.31 2.71 30.71
N THR A 14 -47.69 3.97 30.47
CA THR A 14 -48.66 4.40 29.45
C THR A 14 -48.07 5.33 28.40
N LEU A 15 -46.83 5.79 28.59
CA LEU A 15 -46.12 6.66 27.66
C LEU A 15 -44.71 6.12 27.41
N VAL A 16 -44.36 5.96 26.13
CA VAL A 16 -43.01 5.59 25.69
C VAL A 16 -42.47 6.68 24.76
N VAL A 17 -41.21 7.07 24.96
CA VAL A 17 -40.46 7.90 24.02
C VAL A 17 -39.33 7.05 23.45
N ASP A 18 -39.39 6.77 22.16
CA ASP A 18 -38.40 5.93 21.46
C ASP A 18 -37.46 6.82 20.65
N THR A 19 -36.16 6.74 20.96
CA THR A 19 -35.11 7.45 20.23
C THR A 19 -34.87 6.89 18.82
N GLY A 20 -35.38 5.68 18.53
CA GLY A 20 -35.19 5.03 17.24
C GLY A 20 -33.76 4.52 17.01
N LEU A 21 -32.94 4.51 18.06
CA LEU A 21 -31.54 4.07 18.04
C LEU A 21 -31.33 2.89 18.97
N GLU A 22 -30.28 2.12 18.71
CA GLU A 22 -29.80 1.05 19.58
C GLU A 22 -28.29 0.92 19.52
N ARG A 23 -27.69 0.33 20.56
CA ARG A 23 -26.26 0.03 20.60
C ARG A 23 -26.03 -1.44 20.31
N ARG A 24 -25.19 -1.74 19.32
CA ARG A 24 -24.81 -3.10 18.92
C ARG A 24 -23.31 -3.29 18.90
N SER A 25 -22.89 -4.53 19.17
CA SER A 25 -21.51 -4.96 18.97
C SER A 25 -21.36 -5.46 17.54
N LEU A 26 -20.45 -4.87 16.76
CA LEU A 26 -20.19 -5.22 15.37
C LEU A 26 -18.74 -5.68 15.22
N MET A 27 -18.55 -6.86 14.65
CA MET A 27 -17.24 -7.43 14.35
C MET A 27 -16.73 -6.89 13.01
N ASN A 28 -15.54 -6.30 13.03
CA ASN A 28 -14.86 -5.92 11.80
C ASN A 28 -14.14 -7.15 11.21
N PRO A 29 -14.48 -7.58 9.98
CA PRO A 29 -13.91 -8.78 9.38
C PRO A 29 -12.44 -8.63 8.98
N LEU A 30 -11.94 -7.40 8.79
CA LEU A 30 -10.54 -7.14 8.41
C LEU A 30 -9.62 -7.23 9.63
N THR A 31 -10.05 -6.66 10.76
CA THR A 31 -9.23 -6.58 11.98
C THR A 31 -9.55 -7.66 13.00
N GLY A 32 -10.70 -8.33 12.88
CA GLY A 32 -11.16 -9.34 13.85
C GLY A 32 -11.49 -8.75 15.22
N MET A 33 -11.96 -7.51 15.23
CA MET A 33 -12.22 -6.74 16.46
C MET A 33 -13.65 -6.24 16.49
N ALA A 34 -14.25 -6.24 17.68
CA ALA A 34 -15.60 -5.74 17.89
C ALA A 34 -15.59 -4.24 18.22
N SER A 35 -16.50 -3.49 17.62
CA SER A 35 -16.82 -2.09 17.98
C SER A 35 -18.24 -2.01 18.54
N LEU A 36 -18.49 -1.06 19.45
CA LEU A 36 -19.84 -0.69 19.85
C LEU A 36 -20.33 0.47 18.99
N GLU A 37 -21.34 0.20 18.17
CA GLU A 37 -21.92 1.18 17.25
C GLU A 37 -23.35 1.52 17.64
N THR A 38 -23.70 2.79 17.49
CA THR A 38 -25.08 3.25 17.59
C THR A 38 -25.70 3.18 16.21
N VAL A 39 -26.67 2.28 16.04
CA VAL A 39 -27.35 2.04 14.77
C VAL A 39 -28.83 2.40 14.88
N THR A 40 -29.49 2.52 13.74
CA THR A 40 -30.95 2.70 13.67
C THR A 40 -31.64 1.41 14.10
N ALA A 41 -32.59 1.52 15.02
CA ALA A 41 -33.41 0.40 15.43
C ALA A 41 -34.32 -0.07 14.28
N SER A 42 -34.55 -1.38 14.21
CA SER A 42 -35.49 -1.97 13.25
C SER A 42 -36.93 -1.57 13.53
N MET A 43 -37.78 -1.67 12.51
CA MET A 43 -39.22 -1.41 12.67
C MET A 43 -39.85 -2.40 13.65
N ALA A 44 -39.47 -3.67 13.61
CA ALA A 44 -39.94 -4.68 14.57
C ALA A 44 -39.60 -4.30 16.03
N SER A 45 -38.37 -3.85 16.31
CA SER A 45 -37.97 -3.38 17.64
C SER A 45 -38.72 -2.11 18.05
N ALA A 46 -38.87 -1.15 17.14
CA ALA A 46 -39.64 0.07 17.38
C ALA A 46 -41.13 -0.22 17.68
N ASP A 47 -41.70 -1.24 17.03
CA ASP A 47 -43.06 -1.70 17.30
C ASP A 47 -43.17 -2.43 18.63
N GLN A 48 -42.17 -3.22 19.01
CA GLN A 48 -42.09 -3.85 20.33
C GLN A 48 -41.99 -2.81 21.45
N ARG A 49 -41.17 -1.76 21.26
CA ARG A 49 -41.06 -0.62 22.18
C ARG A 49 -42.38 0.12 22.31
N ARG A 50 -43.05 0.41 21.19
CA ARG A 50 -44.41 0.99 21.19
C ARG A 50 -45.39 0.17 22.01
N GLY A 51 -45.35 -1.16 21.87
CA GLY A 51 -46.20 -2.09 22.61
C GLY A 51 -46.03 -1.99 24.14
N ARG A 52 -44.89 -1.50 24.64
CA ARG A 52 -44.67 -1.30 26.08
C ARG A 52 -45.57 -0.22 26.69
N ALA A 53 -46.03 0.75 25.90
CA ALA A 53 -46.96 1.79 26.37
C ALA A 53 -48.41 1.28 26.49
N GLY A 54 -48.77 0.19 25.80
CA GLY A 54 -50.15 -0.28 25.66
C GLY A 54 -50.47 -1.53 26.49
N ARG A 55 -49.67 -1.84 27.52
CA ARG A 55 -49.74 -3.15 28.19
C ARG A 55 -50.92 -3.31 29.15
N LEU A 56 -51.23 -2.27 29.94
CA LEU A 56 -52.27 -2.31 30.97
C LEU A 56 -53.51 -1.49 30.58
N ALA A 57 -53.31 -0.48 29.74
CA ALA A 57 -54.35 0.43 29.27
C ALA A 57 -53.92 1.01 27.91
N PRO A 58 -54.81 1.69 27.17
CA PRO A 58 -54.41 2.50 26.03
C PRO A 58 -53.29 3.48 26.42
N GLY A 59 -52.26 3.56 25.57
CA GLY A 59 -51.10 4.41 25.81
C GLY A 59 -50.53 5.04 24.55
N HIS A 60 -49.56 5.91 24.72
CA HIS A 60 -48.95 6.72 23.67
C HIS A 60 -47.48 6.37 23.48
N CYS A 61 -47.03 6.32 22.23
CA CYS A 61 -45.62 6.17 21.89
C CYS A 61 -45.20 7.31 20.97
N TYR A 62 -44.23 8.11 21.41
CA TYR A 62 -43.60 9.15 20.61
C TYR A 62 -42.31 8.61 20.02
N ARG A 63 -42.20 8.65 18.69
CA ARG A 63 -41.00 8.23 17.94
C ARG A 63 -40.22 9.48 17.57
N LEU A 64 -38.96 9.55 17.97
CA LEU A 64 -38.10 10.72 17.76
C LEU A 64 -37.45 10.73 16.36
N TRP A 65 -38.24 10.43 15.33
CA TRP A 65 -37.85 10.48 13.92
C TRP A 65 -39.08 10.74 13.04
N ALA A 66 -38.86 11.19 11.80
CA ALA A 66 -39.94 11.51 10.87
C ALA A 66 -40.59 10.23 10.32
N LYS A 67 -41.91 10.26 10.05
CA LYS A 67 -42.65 9.06 9.60
C LYS A 67 -42.11 8.51 8.27
N GLU A 68 -41.59 9.40 7.44
CA GLU A 68 -40.98 9.13 6.15
C GLU A 68 -39.70 8.28 6.28
N GLU A 69 -38.99 8.36 7.40
CA GLU A 69 -37.80 7.54 7.65
C GLU A 69 -38.13 6.07 7.94
N ASN A 70 -39.41 5.71 8.17
CA ASN A 70 -39.81 4.32 8.43
C ASN A 70 -39.46 3.39 7.25
N SER A 71 -39.57 3.87 6.01
CA SER A 71 -39.25 3.08 4.82
C SER A 71 -37.74 2.79 4.67
N ASN A 72 -36.89 3.64 5.24
CA ASN A 72 -35.43 3.50 5.21
C ASN A 72 -34.89 2.68 6.40
N ARG A 73 -35.76 2.26 7.33
CA ARG A 73 -35.37 1.43 8.48
C ARG A 73 -35.48 -0.05 8.13
N PRO A 74 -34.57 -0.89 8.64
CA PRO A 74 -34.66 -2.33 8.43
C PRO A 74 -35.94 -2.87 9.08
N VAL A 75 -36.64 -3.77 8.39
CA VAL A 75 -37.88 -4.37 8.91
C VAL A 75 -37.58 -5.20 10.17
N PHE A 76 -36.52 -6.02 10.09
CA PHE A 76 -36.04 -6.84 11.19
C PHE A 76 -34.60 -6.51 11.53
N SER A 77 -34.26 -6.74 12.79
CA SER A 77 -32.91 -6.65 13.31
C SER A 77 -32.00 -7.70 12.65
N THR A 78 -30.82 -7.29 12.18
CA THR A 78 -29.81 -8.25 11.72
C THR A 78 -29.43 -9.21 12.84
N PRO A 79 -29.45 -10.54 12.61
CA PRO A 79 -29.13 -11.54 13.63
C PRO A 79 -27.70 -11.45 14.14
N GLU A 80 -27.48 -11.79 15.42
CA GLU A 80 -26.17 -11.71 16.08
C GLU A 80 -25.10 -12.58 15.39
N ILE A 81 -25.48 -13.76 14.89
CA ILE A 81 -24.59 -14.68 14.15
C ILE A 81 -23.99 -14.03 12.89
N ALA A 82 -24.61 -12.99 12.35
CA ALA A 82 -24.09 -12.27 11.19
C ALA A 82 -23.12 -11.14 11.55
N LEU A 83 -23.04 -10.77 12.83
CA LEU A 83 -22.40 -9.54 13.29
C LEU A 83 -21.27 -9.74 14.31
N THR A 84 -21.13 -10.93 14.89
CA THR A 84 -20.26 -11.18 16.04
C THR A 84 -19.10 -12.12 15.71
N ASP A 85 -18.17 -12.26 16.66
CA ASP A 85 -17.07 -13.23 16.56
C ASP A 85 -17.62 -14.66 16.59
N LEU A 86 -17.35 -15.41 15.51
CA LEU A 86 -17.77 -16.80 15.38
C LEU A 86 -16.76 -17.80 15.97
N ALA A 87 -15.61 -17.36 16.47
CA ALA A 87 -14.60 -18.28 17.02
C ALA A 87 -15.14 -19.19 18.15
N PRO A 88 -15.93 -18.71 19.12
CA PRO A 88 -16.56 -19.58 20.12
C PRO A 88 -17.53 -20.60 19.49
N LEU A 89 -18.36 -20.18 18.53
CA LEU A 89 -19.30 -21.06 17.83
C LEU A 89 -18.55 -22.16 17.06
N VAL A 90 -17.51 -21.80 16.31
CA VAL A 90 -16.70 -22.77 15.55
C VAL A 90 -16.01 -23.76 16.49
N LEU A 91 -15.56 -23.33 17.66
CA LEU A 91 -14.99 -24.23 18.68
C LEU A 91 -16.03 -25.24 19.18
N GLU A 92 -17.23 -24.78 19.55
CA GLU A 92 -18.32 -25.65 19.99
C GLU A 92 -18.75 -26.65 18.90
N LEU A 93 -18.84 -26.19 17.66
CA LEU A 93 -19.18 -27.04 16.52
C LEU A 93 -18.08 -28.06 16.22
N ALA A 94 -16.80 -27.67 16.29
CA ALA A 94 -15.69 -28.60 16.16
C ALA A 94 -15.69 -29.64 17.28
N GLN A 95 -16.06 -29.25 18.51
CA GLN A 95 -16.24 -30.19 19.62
C GLN A 95 -17.38 -31.18 19.36
N TRP A 96 -18.44 -30.73 18.71
CA TRP A 96 -19.58 -31.57 18.32
C TRP A 96 -19.28 -32.46 17.09
N GLY A 97 -18.19 -32.21 16.36
CA GLY A 97 -17.81 -32.96 15.15
C GLY A 97 -18.30 -32.34 13.85
N VAL A 98 -18.74 -31.08 13.88
CA VAL A 98 -19.17 -30.31 12.70
C VAL A 98 -17.99 -29.48 12.17
N SER A 99 -17.54 -29.79 10.95
CA SER A 99 -16.39 -29.13 10.30
C SER A 99 -16.78 -28.04 9.29
N ASN A 100 -18.06 -27.90 8.97
CA ASN A 100 -18.58 -26.92 8.02
C ASN A 100 -19.96 -26.40 8.44
N GLN A 101 -20.18 -25.09 8.27
CA GLN A 101 -21.47 -24.43 8.53
C GLN A 101 -22.65 -25.03 7.75
N THR A 102 -22.42 -25.65 6.59
CA THR A 102 -23.49 -26.25 5.78
C THR A 102 -24.02 -27.59 6.29
N MET A 103 -23.38 -28.18 7.30
CA MET A 103 -23.80 -29.46 7.89
C MET A 103 -25.00 -29.32 8.83
N LEU A 104 -25.38 -28.09 9.18
CA LEU A 104 -26.49 -27.77 10.08
C LEU A 104 -27.52 -26.88 9.39
N THR A 105 -28.75 -26.93 9.90
CA THR A 105 -29.84 -26.08 9.46
C THR A 105 -29.93 -24.84 10.35
N TRP A 106 -29.75 -23.66 9.76
CA TRP A 106 -29.75 -22.38 10.47
C TRP A 106 -30.97 -21.53 10.10
N LEU A 107 -31.51 -20.76 11.04
CA LEU A 107 -32.45 -19.68 10.73
C LEU A 107 -31.78 -18.59 9.88
N THR A 108 -30.52 -18.29 10.17
CA THR A 108 -29.66 -17.45 9.35
C THR A 108 -28.28 -18.08 9.36
N PRO A 109 -27.75 -18.50 8.19
CA PRO A 109 -26.45 -19.15 8.14
C PRO A 109 -25.35 -18.17 8.55
N PRO A 110 -24.27 -18.66 9.22
CA PRO A 110 -23.13 -17.82 9.53
C PRO A 110 -22.47 -17.29 8.24
N PRO A 111 -22.03 -16.02 8.20
CA PRO A 111 -21.33 -15.48 7.04
C PRO A 111 -20.02 -16.23 6.76
N GLU A 112 -19.80 -16.62 5.52
CA GLU A 112 -18.64 -17.43 5.12
C GLU A 112 -17.30 -16.78 5.46
N LYS A 113 -17.17 -15.45 5.26
CA LYS A 113 -15.95 -14.71 5.61
C LYS A 113 -15.67 -14.71 7.11
N ALA A 114 -16.70 -14.53 7.94
CA ALA A 114 -16.57 -14.55 9.40
C ALA A 114 -16.22 -15.96 9.89
N TRP A 115 -16.83 -17.00 9.30
CA TRP A 115 -16.51 -18.39 9.58
C TRP A 115 -15.05 -18.73 9.23
N ALA A 116 -14.59 -18.32 8.04
CA ALA A 116 -13.21 -18.54 7.60
C ALA A 116 -12.20 -17.82 8.50
N GLN A 117 -12.53 -16.62 8.97
CA GLN A 117 -11.71 -15.88 9.94
C GLN A 117 -11.64 -16.61 11.29
N ALA A 118 -12.77 -17.05 11.83
CA ALA A 118 -12.82 -17.84 13.06
C ALA A 118 -12.00 -19.14 12.93
N THR A 119 -12.15 -19.84 11.80
CA THR A 119 -11.38 -21.07 11.51
C THR A 119 -9.87 -20.80 11.49
N ARG A 120 -9.44 -19.73 10.81
CA ARG A 120 -8.01 -19.33 10.78
C ARG A 120 -7.47 -18.99 12.16
N LEU A 121 -8.25 -18.32 13.01
CA LEU A 121 -7.85 -18.04 14.39
C LEU A 121 -7.69 -19.32 15.21
N LEU A 122 -8.63 -20.26 15.10
CA LEU A 122 -8.53 -21.55 15.81
C LEU A 122 -7.33 -22.37 15.33
N GLN A 123 -7.03 -22.36 14.03
CA GLN A 123 -5.83 -23.00 13.47
C GLN A 123 -4.55 -22.33 13.95
N SER A 124 -4.48 -20.99 13.92
CA SER A 124 -3.31 -20.25 14.38
C SER A 124 -3.08 -20.40 15.88
N LEU A 125 -4.10 -20.73 16.67
CA LEU A 125 -3.98 -21.06 18.10
C LEU A 125 -3.83 -22.57 18.35
N GLU A 126 -3.61 -23.37 17.30
CA GLU A 126 -3.42 -24.83 17.34
C GLU A 126 -4.59 -25.58 18.02
N ILE A 127 -5.78 -24.99 18.00
CA ILE A 127 -7.02 -25.52 18.60
C ILE A 127 -7.62 -26.59 17.69
N ILE A 128 -7.58 -26.35 16.38
CA ILE A 128 -8.03 -27.29 15.36
C ILE A 128 -6.90 -27.60 14.36
N ASP A 129 -6.94 -28.79 13.78
CA ASP A 129 -6.02 -29.21 12.72
C ASP A 129 -6.46 -28.73 11.33
N GLU A 130 -5.69 -29.09 10.29
CA GLU A 130 -6.02 -28.79 8.89
C GLU A 130 -7.35 -29.41 8.44
N LYS A 131 -7.77 -30.52 9.07
CA LYS A 131 -9.05 -31.20 8.84
C LYS A 131 -10.20 -30.60 9.67
N ARG A 132 -9.96 -29.47 10.35
CA ARG A 132 -10.92 -28.73 11.20
C ARG A 132 -11.44 -29.55 12.38
N ARG A 133 -10.64 -30.48 12.90
CA ARG A 133 -10.96 -31.27 14.10
C ARG A 133 -10.20 -30.73 15.29
N LEU A 134 -10.75 -30.87 16.49
CA LEU A 134 -10.04 -30.47 17.71
C LEU A 134 -8.74 -31.27 17.88
N THR A 135 -7.66 -30.54 18.11
CA THR A 135 -6.39 -31.12 18.56
C THR A 135 -6.49 -31.52 20.04
N ARG A 136 -5.47 -32.21 20.58
CA ARG A 136 -5.38 -32.46 22.04
C ARG A 136 -5.37 -31.15 22.85
N HIS A 137 -4.78 -30.10 22.30
CA HIS A 137 -4.79 -28.75 22.89
C HIS A 137 -6.20 -28.15 22.86
N GLY A 138 -6.88 -28.23 21.71
CA GLY A 138 -8.26 -27.78 21.56
C GLY A 138 -9.26 -28.51 22.46
N GLN A 139 -9.08 -29.82 22.65
CA GLN A 139 -9.90 -30.60 23.58
C GLN A 139 -9.72 -30.13 25.02
N ALA A 140 -8.48 -29.86 25.44
CA ALA A 140 -8.20 -29.38 26.81
C ALA A 140 -8.87 -28.02 27.08
N LEU A 141 -8.73 -27.05 26.17
CA LEU A 141 -9.31 -25.72 26.37
C LEU A 141 -10.85 -25.69 26.25
N ALA A 142 -11.45 -26.58 25.44
CA ALA A 142 -12.91 -26.66 25.29
C ALA A 142 -13.61 -26.98 26.62
N THR A 143 -12.94 -27.69 27.54
CA THR A 143 -13.47 -27.99 28.89
C THR A 143 -13.59 -26.77 29.80
N LEU A 144 -12.94 -25.65 29.46
CA LEU A 144 -12.90 -24.47 30.32
C LEU A 144 -14.15 -23.58 30.18
N GLY A 145 -14.88 -23.68 29.05
CA GLY A 145 -16.03 -22.82 28.75
C GLY A 145 -15.65 -21.35 28.55
N LEU A 146 -14.48 -21.11 27.94
CA LEU A 146 -13.93 -19.79 27.67
C LEU A 146 -13.87 -19.51 26.17
N SER A 147 -13.69 -18.23 25.81
CA SER A 147 -13.37 -17.90 24.44
C SER A 147 -12.07 -18.61 24.00
N PRO A 148 -11.92 -18.97 22.71
CA PRO A 148 -10.76 -19.72 22.22
C PRO A 148 -9.41 -19.10 22.61
N ARG A 149 -9.31 -17.76 22.58
CA ARG A 149 -8.11 -17.00 22.97
C ARG A 149 -7.75 -17.16 24.45
N LEU A 150 -8.74 -16.98 25.33
CA LEU A 150 -8.52 -17.11 26.77
C LEU A 150 -8.27 -18.56 27.17
N GLY A 151 -8.97 -19.51 26.54
CA GLY A 151 -8.73 -20.94 26.72
C GLY A 151 -7.31 -21.34 26.31
N HIS A 152 -6.85 -20.91 25.14
CA HIS A 152 -5.48 -21.13 24.67
C HIS A 152 -4.47 -20.53 25.66
N MET A 153 -4.64 -19.26 26.04
CA MET A 153 -3.78 -18.58 27.01
C MET A 153 -3.66 -19.34 28.32
N LEU A 154 -4.78 -19.76 28.92
CA LEU A 154 -4.77 -20.46 30.21
C LEU A 154 -4.06 -21.82 30.12
N VAL A 155 -4.36 -22.62 29.09
CA VAL A 155 -3.76 -23.95 28.94
C VAL A 155 -2.26 -23.85 28.66
N THR A 156 -1.86 -22.94 27.75
CA THR A 156 -0.46 -22.74 27.39
C THR A 156 0.34 -22.15 28.54
N ALA A 157 -0.16 -21.09 29.19
CA ALA A 157 0.51 -20.50 30.35
C ALA A 157 0.61 -21.49 31.52
N ASN A 158 -0.38 -22.37 31.72
CA ASN A 158 -0.31 -23.42 32.73
C ASN A 158 0.81 -24.43 32.42
N ARG A 159 0.98 -24.82 31.15
CA ARG A 159 2.08 -25.70 30.72
C ARG A 159 3.44 -25.06 30.96
N LEU A 160 3.52 -23.73 30.84
CA LEU A 160 4.71 -22.91 31.09
C LEU A 160 4.82 -22.45 32.56
N GLY A 161 4.17 -23.14 33.50
CA GLY A 161 4.31 -22.88 34.95
C GLY A 161 3.64 -21.60 35.48
N SER A 162 2.89 -20.88 34.64
CA SER A 162 2.29 -19.57 34.93
C SER A 162 0.76 -19.59 35.00
N GLY A 163 0.15 -20.76 35.19
CA GLY A 163 -1.30 -20.94 35.17
C GLY A 163 -2.03 -20.13 36.25
N GLY A 164 -1.41 -19.94 37.42
CA GLY A 164 -1.97 -19.15 38.50
C GLY A 164 -2.17 -17.68 38.13
N LEU A 165 -1.17 -17.04 37.54
CA LEU A 165 -1.23 -15.65 37.07
C LEU A 165 -2.17 -15.52 35.86
N ALA A 166 -2.14 -16.51 34.95
CA ALA A 166 -3.02 -16.52 33.79
C ALA A 166 -4.51 -16.54 34.17
N CYS A 167 -4.90 -17.26 35.23
CA CYS A 167 -6.27 -17.23 35.77
C CYS A 167 -6.70 -15.84 36.24
N ASP A 168 -5.79 -15.08 36.87
CA ASP A 168 -6.08 -13.70 37.29
C ASP A 168 -6.22 -12.78 36.09
N ILE A 169 -5.34 -12.91 35.10
CA ILE A 169 -5.37 -12.13 33.85
C ILE A 169 -6.68 -12.43 33.09
N ALA A 170 -7.04 -13.70 32.90
CA ALA A 170 -8.29 -14.08 32.23
C ALA A 170 -9.52 -13.46 32.91
N ALA A 171 -9.54 -13.45 34.25
CA ALA A 171 -10.66 -12.89 35.00
C ALA A 171 -10.79 -11.38 34.80
N PHE A 172 -9.67 -10.66 34.70
CA PHE A 172 -9.68 -9.23 34.38
C PHE A 172 -10.00 -8.92 32.93
N LEU A 173 -9.65 -9.79 31.99
CA LEU A 173 -10.01 -9.63 30.57
C LEU A 173 -11.52 -9.83 30.32
N MET A 174 -12.20 -10.60 31.18
CA MET A 174 -13.64 -10.85 31.07
C MET A 174 -14.51 -9.82 31.79
N GLU A 175 -13.95 -9.06 32.73
CA GLU A 175 -14.67 -8.05 33.50
C GLU A 175 -14.35 -6.63 33.01
N ARG A 176 -15.28 -5.70 33.25
CA ARG A 176 -15.01 -4.27 33.04
C ARG A 176 -13.92 -3.80 34.00
N SER A 177 -13.21 -2.72 33.64
CA SER A 177 -12.22 -2.12 34.53
C SER A 177 -12.82 -1.89 35.93
N PRO A 178 -12.11 -2.29 37.00
CA PRO A 178 -12.53 -2.00 38.36
C PRO A 178 -12.36 -0.51 38.71
N PHE A 179 -11.65 0.28 37.89
CA PHE A 179 -11.45 1.71 38.12
C PHE A 179 -12.63 2.52 37.58
N GLN A 180 -13.15 3.44 38.40
CA GLN A 180 -14.26 4.31 37.98
C GLN A 180 -13.82 5.41 36.99
N ASN A 181 -12.54 5.77 36.97
CA ASN A 181 -12.01 6.83 36.11
C ASN A 181 -11.28 6.25 34.89
N HIS A 182 -11.91 6.34 33.71
CA HIS A 182 -11.50 5.60 32.50
C HIS A 182 -10.20 6.13 31.86
N HIS A 183 -9.79 7.36 32.19
CA HIS A 183 -8.56 7.97 31.65
C HIS A 183 -7.27 7.45 32.30
N ALA A 184 -7.37 6.75 33.45
CA ALA A 184 -6.21 6.45 34.28
C ALA A 184 -5.60 5.06 34.04
N GLU A 185 -6.24 4.16 33.30
CA GLU A 185 -5.84 2.75 33.30
C GLU A 185 -5.67 2.15 31.90
N VAL A 186 -4.71 2.72 31.17
CA VAL A 186 -4.24 2.20 29.89
C VAL A 186 -3.31 0.98 30.08
N ASP A 187 -2.53 0.98 31.16
CA ASP A 187 -1.65 -0.13 31.53
C ASP A 187 -2.45 -1.23 32.26
N PHE A 188 -2.68 -2.35 31.57
CA PHE A 188 -3.40 -3.50 32.10
C PHE A 188 -2.74 -4.10 33.34
N SER A 189 -1.42 -3.93 33.53
CA SER A 189 -0.72 -4.45 34.71
C SER A 189 -1.20 -3.80 36.02
N ALA A 190 -1.76 -2.59 35.95
CA ALA A 190 -2.33 -1.90 37.11
C ALA A 190 -3.51 -2.67 37.72
N ARG A 191 -4.30 -3.40 36.91
CA ARG A 191 -5.40 -4.25 37.39
C ARG A 191 -4.91 -5.35 38.30
N LEU A 192 -3.79 -5.98 37.93
CA LEU A 192 -3.22 -7.11 38.67
C LEU A 192 -2.69 -6.68 40.03
N ARG A 193 -2.10 -5.48 40.13
CA ARG A 193 -1.64 -4.90 41.41
C ARG A 193 -2.78 -4.76 42.42
N LEU A 194 -4.03 -4.56 41.98
CA LEU A 194 -5.19 -4.52 42.88
C LEU A 194 -5.48 -5.86 43.56
N LEU A 195 -5.13 -7.01 42.96
CA LEU A 195 -5.34 -8.29 43.63
C LEU A 195 -4.37 -8.50 44.79
N GLN A 196 -3.16 -7.96 44.67
CA GLN A 196 -2.08 -8.05 45.65
C GLN A 196 -2.17 -6.98 46.75
N ALA A 197 -2.85 -5.87 46.48
CA ALA A 197 -2.97 -4.77 47.43
C ALA A 197 -3.80 -5.13 48.67
N GLY A 198 -3.22 -4.93 49.87
CA GLY A 198 -3.89 -5.13 51.15
C GLY A 198 -4.98 -4.10 51.46
N SER A 199 -4.94 -2.94 50.81
CA SER A 199 -5.98 -1.91 50.83
C SER A 199 -6.17 -1.34 49.42
N HIS A 200 -7.40 -0.98 49.05
CA HIS A 200 -7.72 -0.49 47.71
C HIS A 200 -7.94 1.03 47.73
N PRO A 201 -7.42 1.78 46.74
CA PRO A 201 -7.69 3.20 46.58
C PRO A 201 -9.20 3.52 46.48
N ASN A 202 -9.56 4.77 46.82
CA ASN A 202 -10.90 5.29 46.57
C ASN A 202 -11.22 5.24 45.06
N GLY A 203 -12.45 4.88 44.71
CA GLY A 203 -12.88 4.76 43.30
C GLY A 203 -12.68 3.39 42.65
N VAL A 204 -12.28 2.37 43.42
CA VAL A 204 -12.21 0.98 42.96
C VAL A 204 -13.52 0.23 43.24
N ASN A 205 -14.10 -0.40 42.22
CA ASN A 205 -15.30 -1.22 42.35
C ASN A 205 -14.99 -2.58 42.99
N ARG A 206 -15.24 -2.67 44.30
CA ARG A 206 -15.03 -3.91 45.10
C ARG A 206 -15.87 -5.10 44.62
N SER A 207 -17.05 -4.86 44.05
CA SER A 207 -17.88 -5.95 43.52
C SER A 207 -17.22 -6.62 42.31
N THR A 208 -16.61 -5.83 41.43
CA THR A 208 -15.83 -6.33 40.29
C THR A 208 -14.64 -7.14 40.77
N LEU A 209 -13.86 -6.64 41.74
CA LEU A 209 -12.74 -7.41 42.30
C LEU A 209 -13.17 -8.73 42.96
N SER A 210 -14.33 -8.75 43.62
CA SER A 210 -14.90 -9.97 44.18
C SER A 210 -15.25 -11.00 43.10
N ARG A 211 -15.87 -10.57 41.98
CA ARG A 211 -16.15 -11.44 40.83
C ARG A 211 -14.87 -11.96 40.18
N VAL A 212 -13.87 -11.10 39.97
CA VAL A 212 -12.55 -11.48 39.44
C VAL A 212 -11.90 -12.56 40.31
N ARG A 213 -11.84 -12.36 41.64
CA ARG A 213 -11.30 -13.36 42.58
C ARG A 213 -12.06 -14.68 42.53
N LYS A 214 -13.40 -14.63 42.44
CA LYS A 214 -14.25 -15.83 42.36
C LYS A 214 -14.00 -16.62 41.06
N GLN A 215 -13.97 -15.95 39.92
CA GLN A 215 -13.71 -16.56 38.62
C GLN A 215 -12.30 -17.17 38.56
N SER A 216 -11.30 -16.41 38.97
CA SER A 216 -9.92 -16.90 38.99
C SER A 216 -9.74 -18.13 39.88
N ARG A 217 -10.35 -18.16 41.08
CA ARG A 217 -10.37 -19.37 41.94
C ARG A 217 -11.04 -20.56 41.26
N ALA A 218 -12.16 -20.35 40.57
CA ALA A 218 -12.86 -21.41 39.86
C ALA A 218 -11.99 -22.04 38.75
N TRP A 219 -11.30 -21.23 37.96
CA TRP A 219 -10.39 -21.74 36.92
C TRP A 219 -9.14 -22.38 37.49
N ARG A 220 -8.57 -21.87 38.59
CA ARG A 220 -7.50 -22.56 39.31
C ARG A 220 -7.93 -23.97 39.77
N GLY A 221 -9.17 -24.13 40.23
CA GLY A 221 -9.72 -25.44 40.57
C GLY A 221 -9.80 -26.41 39.38
N ARG A 222 -10.12 -25.90 38.18
CA ARG A 222 -10.21 -26.69 36.95
C ARG A 222 -8.85 -27.00 36.32
N LEU A 223 -7.97 -25.99 36.22
CA LEU A 223 -6.65 -26.09 35.58
C LEU A 223 -5.62 -26.80 36.45
N LYS A 224 -5.77 -26.72 37.78
CA LYS A 224 -4.77 -27.16 38.77
C LYS A 224 -3.37 -26.62 38.43
N PRO A 225 -3.13 -25.31 38.65
CA PRO A 225 -1.92 -24.65 38.21
C PRO A 225 -0.64 -25.39 38.59
N LEU A 226 0.22 -25.63 37.60
CA LEU A 226 1.58 -26.08 37.86
C LEU A 226 2.30 -24.95 38.59
N THR A 227 3.06 -25.28 39.63
CA THR A 227 3.89 -24.32 40.35
C THR A 227 5.32 -24.53 39.87
N ASP A 228 5.81 -23.61 39.05
CA ASP A 228 7.19 -23.61 38.58
C ASP A 228 7.92 -22.32 39.00
N THR A 229 9.24 -22.35 38.94
CA THR A 229 10.16 -21.28 39.39
C THR A 229 10.31 -20.14 38.39
N SER A 230 10.04 -20.35 37.10
CA SER A 230 10.07 -19.31 36.05
C SER A 230 8.67 -18.82 35.69
N GLN A 231 8.27 -17.66 36.19
CA GLN A 231 6.98 -17.04 35.86
C GLN A 231 7.10 -16.15 34.62
N LEU A 232 6.22 -16.37 33.64
CA LEU A 232 6.02 -15.46 32.52
C LEU A 232 5.54 -14.09 33.01
N SER A 233 5.94 -13.02 32.32
CA SER A 233 5.37 -11.69 32.60
C SER A 233 3.89 -11.60 32.21
N ILE A 234 3.23 -10.53 32.66
CA ILE A 234 1.85 -10.21 32.26
C ILE A 234 1.78 -10.02 30.73
N GLY A 235 2.79 -9.36 30.14
CA GLY A 235 2.90 -9.18 28.69
C GLY A 235 2.98 -10.50 27.94
N ALA A 236 3.90 -11.38 28.36
CA ALA A 236 4.06 -12.72 27.82
C ALA A 236 2.75 -13.54 27.86
N ILE A 237 2.02 -13.52 28.97
CA ILE A 237 0.75 -14.24 29.09
C ILE A 237 -0.33 -13.62 28.18
N CYS A 238 -0.44 -12.29 28.14
CA CYS A 238 -1.39 -11.62 27.24
C CYS A 238 -1.06 -11.91 25.76
N ALA A 239 0.22 -12.03 25.40
CA ALA A 239 0.64 -12.35 24.04
C ALA A 239 0.13 -13.73 23.58
N LEU A 240 0.01 -14.70 24.49
CA LEU A 240 -0.58 -16.01 24.18
C LEU A 240 -2.06 -15.90 23.78
N ALA A 241 -2.82 -14.96 24.38
CA ALA A 241 -4.21 -14.72 23.99
C ALA A 241 -4.33 -13.90 22.69
N PHE A 242 -3.40 -12.97 22.48
CA PHE A 242 -3.46 -11.99 21.40
C PHE A 242 -2.16 -11.90 20.60
N PRO A 243 -1.71 -13.02 19.97
CA PRO A 243 -0.45 -13.04 19.24
C PRO A 243 -0.46 -12.14 17.99
N ASP A 244 -1.65 -11.85 17.45
CA ASP A 244 -1.95 -10.93 16.35
C ASP A 244 -2.02 -9.45 16.79
N ARG A 245 -1.96 -9.16 18.10
CA ARG A 245 -2.02 -7.81 18.67
C ARG A 245 -0.75 -7.40 19.40
N ILE A 246 0.36 -8.04 19.05
CA ILE A 246 1.69 -7.62 19.48
C ILE A 246 2.07 -6.41 18.61
N GLY A 247 2.32 -5.28 19.24
CA GLY A 247 2.58 -4.01 18.61
C GLY A 247 4.05 -3.63 18.68
N LYS A 248 4.62 -3.17 17.55
CA LYS A 248 5.91 -2.47 17.48
C LYS A 248 5.69 -0.97 17.34
N ALA A 249 6.33 -0.16 18.18
CA ALA A 249 6.30 1.29 18.05
C ALA A 249 6.82 1.75 16.68
N ARG A 250 6.07 2.62 16.00
CA ARG A 250 6.45 3.21 14.68
C ARG A 250 7.30 4.47 14.80
N SER A 251 7.29 5.09 15.98
CA SER A 251 7.93 6.37 16.24
C SER A 251 8.48 6.40 17.66
N ALA A 252 9.45 7.29 17.89
CA ALA A 252 10.05 7.47 19.22
C ALA A 252 9.07 8.01 20.26
N SER A 253 7.91 8.57 19.86
CA SER A 253 6.87 8.99 20.80
C SER A 253 6.16 7.81 21.48
N GLY A 254 6.23 6.61 20.89
CA GLY A 254 5.60 5.40 21.41
C GLY A 254 4.08 5.54 21.59
N LEU A 255 3.42 6.33 20.74
CA LEU A 255 1.96 6.45 20.70
C LEU A 255 1.33 5.62 19.60
N ASP A 256 2.09 5.27 18.56
CA ASP A 256 1.63 4.58 17.36
C ASP A 256 2.32 3.24 17.18
N TYR A 257 1.55 2.18 16.95
CA TYR A 257 2.04 0.81 16.88
C TYR A 257 1.57 0.11 15.60
N LYS A 258 2.48 -0.61 14.95
CA LYS A 258 2.17 -1.59 13.90
C LYS A 258 1.89 -2.93 14.59
N LEU A 259 0.80 -3.62 14.24
CA LEU A 259 0.45 -4.90 14.86
C LEU A 259 0.97 -6.08 14.04
N SER A 260 1.33 -7.18 14.73
CA SER A 260 1.75 -8.46 14.14
C SER A 260 0.68 -9.07 13.23
N GLY A 261 -0.60 -8.94 13.58
CA GLY A 261 -1.73 -9.38 12.75
C GLY A 261 -2.07 -8.42 11.59
N GLY A 262 -1.33 -7.32 11.45
CA GLY A 262 -1.57 -6.28 10.45
C GLY A 262 -2.36 -5.08 10.96
N GLY A 263 -2.37 -4.02 10.15
CA GLY A 263 -2.94 -2.71 10.55
C GLY A 263 -2.09 -1.96 11.59
N ALA A 264 -2.64 -0.86 12.11
CA ALA A 264 -1.99 -0.02 13.12
C ALA A 264 -2.99 0.40 14.22
N ALA A 265 -2.45 0.64 15.41
CA ALA A 265 -3.22 1.12 16.55
C ALA A 265 -2.46 2.21 17.30
N ALA A 266 -3.18 3.16 17.89
CA ALA A 266 -2.60 4.32 18.54
C ALA A 266 -3.31 4.69 19.86
N PHE A 267 -2.54 5.28 20.77
CA PHE A 267 -3.09 5.97 21.94
C PHE A 267 -3.58 7.36 21.58
N THR A 268 -4.65 7.82 22.23
CA THR A 268 -5.16 9.19 22.00
C THR A 268 -4.36 10.27 22.72
N ALA A 269 -3.56 9.90 23.71
CA ALA A 269 -2.76 10.82 24.51
C ALA A 269 -1.56 10.08 25.15
N PRO A 270 -0.50 10.81 25.53
CA PRO A 270 0.56 10.27 26.36
C PRO A 270 0.03 9.62 27.63
N ASN A 271 0.63 8.49 28.00
CA ASN A 271 0.19 7.63 29.10
C ASN A 271 1.40 6.84 29.65
N PRO A 272 1.25 6.04 30.72
CA PRO A 272 2.37 5.33 31.34
C PRO A 272 3.11 4.34 30.43
N LEU A 273 2.52 3.89 29.33
CA LEU A 273 3.15 3.02 28.32
C LEU A 273 3.76 3.80 27.15
N SER A 274 3.74 5.14 27.17
CA SER A 274 4.36 5.94 26.13
C SER A 274 5.87 5.73 26.12
N GLY A 275 6.42 5.45 24.93
CA GLY A 275 7.83 5.14 24.73
C GLY A 275 8.19 3.66 24.84
N GLU A 276 7.25 2.79 25.26
CA GLU A 276 7.48 1.35 25.24
C GLU A 276 7.62 0.85 23.79
N PRO A 277 8.72 0.17 23.43
CA PRO A 277 8.94 -0.25 22.05
C PRO A 277 8.00 -1.37 21.59
N TRP A 278 7.52 -2.17 22.55
CA TRP A 278 6.76 -3.39 22.32
C TRP A 278 5.62 -3.50 23.32
N LEU A 279 4.40 -3.70 22.80
CA LEU A 279 3.19 -3.85 23.60
C LEU A 279 2.38 -5.07 23.15
N VAL A 280 1.59 -5.64 24.06
CA VAL A 280 0.45 -6.48 23.72
C VAL A 280 -0.82 -5.69 23.96
N ILE A 281 -1.63 -5.50 22.92
CA ILE A 281 -2.87 -4.74 23.04
C ILE A 281 -4.02 -5.69 23.38
N THR A 282 -4.56 -5.53 24.59
CA THR A 282 -5.64 -6.35 25.14
C THR A 282 -7.02 -5.83 24.72
N GLU A 283 -7.17 -4.52 24.55
CA GLU A 283 -8.43 -3.88 24.15
C GLU A 283 -8.16 -2.70 23.21
N LEU A 284 -8.83 -2.72 22.05
CA LEU A 284 -8.82 -1.63 21.07
C LEU A 284 -10.16 -1.56 20.34
N ASP A 285 -10.44 -0.45 19.67
CA ASP A 285 -11.63 -0.34 18.81
C ASP A 285 -11.46 -1.09 17.47
N GLY A 286 -12.57 -1.33 16.79
CA GLY A 286 -12.61 -2.08 15.53
C GLY A 286 -12.34 -1.27 14.26
N ARG A 287 -11.65 -0.13 14.32
CA ARG A 287 -11.39 0.70 13.12
C ARG A 287 -10.29 0.07 12.25
N THR A 288 -10.38 0.24 10.93
CA THR A 288 -9.54 -0.50 9.95
C THR A 288 -8.11 0.03 9.77
N HIS A 289 -7.87 1.33 9.98
CA HIS A 289 -6.57 1.95 9.65
C HIS A 289 -5.79 2.44 10.87
N GLU A 290 -6.45 3.09 11.82
CA GLU A 290 -5.85 3.54 13.08
C GLU A 290 -6.82 3.24 14.21
N ALA A 291 -6.71 2.04 14.74
CA ALA A 291 -7.53 1.63 15.87
C ALA A 291 -7.09 2.35 17.14
N ARG A 292 -8.05 2.76 17.97
CA ARG A 292 -7.74 3.34 19.28
C ARG A 292 -7.40 2.25 20.27
N ILE A 293 -6.23 2.35 20.91
CA ILE A 293 -5.85 1.48 22.03
C ILE A 293 -6.57 1.96 23.29
N PHE A 294 -7.29 1.05 23.95
CA PHE A 294 -7.90 1.28 25.27
C PHE A 294 -7.04 0.70 26.39
N THR A 295 -6.56 -0.54 26.22
CA THR A 295 -5.67 -1.18 27.19
C THR A 295 -4.57 -1.99 26.50
N ALA A 296 -3.39 -1.94 27.08
CA ALA A 296 -2.23 -2.70 26.65
C ALA A 296 -1.33 -3.04 27.84
N VAL A 297 -0.30 -3.86 27.60
CA VAL A 297 0.74 -4.18 28.56
C VAL A 297 2.07 -4.27 27.83
N SER A 298 3.17 -3.87 28.47
CA SER A 298 4.51 -4.01 27.91
C SER A 298 4.94 -5.47 27.84
N ILE A 299 5.75 -5.78 26.84
CA ILE A 299 6.39 -7.08 26.63
C ILE A 299 7.80 -6.83 26.10
N THR A 300 8.76 -7.68 26.42
CA THR A 300 10.13 -7.53 25.90
C THR A 300 10.32 -8.25 24.57
N LEU A 301 11.32 -7.84 23.79
CA LEU A 301 11.66 -8.52 22.53
C LEU A 301 12.07 -9.99 22.77
N ASP A 302 12.86 -10.24 23.82
CA ASP A 302 13.32 -11.59 24.16
C ASP A 302 12.15 -12.52 24.50
N GLU A 303 11.12 -12.01 25.20
CA GLU A 303 9.88 -12.76 25.45
C GLU A 303 9.12 -13.06 24.16
N ILE A 304 9.02 -12.10 23.23
CA ILE A 304 8.38 -12.31 21.93
C ILE A 304 9.12 -13.41 21.16
N GLU A 305 10.44 -13.31 21.05
CA GLU A 305 11.26 -14.29 20.31
C GLU A 305 11.19 -15.69 20.94
N THR A 306 11.24 -15.77 22.27
CA THR A 306 11.14 -17.05 22.99
C THR A 306 9.77 -17.69 22.86
N LEU A 307 8.68 -16.91 22.99
CA LEU A 307 7.31 -17.45 22.94
C LEU A 307 6.88 -17.87 21.53
N PHE A 308 7.39 -17.19 20.50
CA PHE A 308 6.94 -17.34 19.12
C PHE A 308 8.03 -17.82 18.18
N GLU A 309 9.10 -18.44 18.70
CA GLU A 309 10.25 -18.95 17.92
C GLU A 309 9.81 -19.74 16.68
N SER A 310 8.86 -20.67 16.83
CA SER A 310 8.34 -21.50 15.73
C SER A 310 7.51 -20.75 14.67
N ARG A 311 7.20 -19.47 14.93
CA ARG A 311 6.41 -18.59 14.06
C ARG A 311 7.22 -17.44 13.50
N LEU A 312 8.49 -17.32 13.87
CA LEU A 312 9.38 -16.33 13.31
C LEU A 312 9.71 -16.69 11.87
N VAL A 313 9.62 -15.69 11.00
CA VAL A 313 9.94 -15.83 9.58
C VAL A 313 11.20 -15.02 9.29
N HIS A 314 12.22 -15.68 8.73
CA HIS A 314 13.46 -15.04 8.32
C HIS A 314 13.47 -14.88 6.81
N GLU A 315 13.51 -13.64 6.34
CA GLU A 315 13.45 -13.30 4.92
C GLU A 315 14.53 -12.28 4.57
N ASN A 316 15.09 -12.39 3.37
CA ASN A 316 15.85 -11.31 2.77
C ASN A 316 14.86 -10.41 2.01
N GLN A 317 14.82 -9.13 2.34
CA GLN A 317 14.00 -8.14 1.67
C GLN A 317 14.86 -7.13 0.94
N LEU A 318 14.50 -6.88 -0.32
CA LEU A 318 15.09 -5.83 -1.14
C LEU A 318 14.14 -4.64 -1.24
N HIS A 319 14.67 -3.44 -1.09
CA HIS A 319 13.90 -2.23 -1.34
C HIS A 319 14.77 -1.09 -1.84
N TRP A 320 14.13 -0.12 -2.48
CA TRP A 320 14.77 1.12 -2.90
C TRP A 320 14.87 2.11 -1.73
N ASP A 321 16.10 2.40 -1.30
CA ASP A 321 16.39 3.47 -0.36
C ASP A 321 16.51 4.80 -1.12
N ARG A 322 15.60 5.73 -0.84
CA ARG A 322 15.55 7.05 -1.48
C ARG A 322 16.69 7.97 -1.05
N GLN A 323 17.20 7.85 0.17
CA GLN A 323 18.30 8.68 0.64
C GLN A 323 19.62 8.21 0.02
N GLN A 324 19.84 6.90 -0.01
CA GLN A 324 21.05 6.30 -0.59
C GLN A 324 20.99 6.24 -2.13
N GLN A 325 19.81 6.43 -2.73
CA GLN A 325 19.56 6.24 -4.18
C GLN A 325 20.09 4.87 -4.65
N ALA A 326 19.80 3.84 -3.85
CA ALA A 326 20.29 2.48 -4.04
C ALA A 326 19.24 1.47 -3.59
N ILE A 327 19.27 0.30 -4.22
CA ILE A 327 18.64 -0.91 -3.71
C ILE A 327 19.46 -1.35 -2.51
N VAL A 328 18.78 -1.63 -1.40
CA VAL A 328 19.38 -2.12 -0.15
C VAL A 328 18.76 -3.48 0.14
N SER A 329 19.62 -4.43 0.49
CA SER A 329 19.24 -5.75 0.96
C SER A 329 19.33 -5.79 2.47
N ARG A 330 18.33 -6.39 3.11
CA ARG A 330 18.28 -6.57 4.55
C ARG A 330 17.70 -7.92 4.90
N ASN A 331 18.33 -8.58 5.86
CA ASN A 331 17.74 -9.75 6.52
C ASN A 331 16.81 -9.24 7.61
N VAL A 332 15.56 -9.63 7.52
CA VAL A 332 14.54 -9.30 8.51
C VAL A 332 14.07 -10.55 9.22
N THR A 333 13.81 -10.42 10.53
CA THR A 333 13.09 -11.42 11.31
C THR A 333 11.71 -10.86 11.59
N LEU A 334 10.68 -11.57 11.16
CA LEU A 334 9.28 -11.13 11.19
C LEU A 334 8.47 -11.98 12.17
N LEU A 335 7.51 -11.36 12.82
CA LEU A 335 6.38 -12.04 13.47
C LEU A 335 5.09 -11.52 12.84
N GLY A 336 4.54 -12.25 11.87
CA GLY A 336 3.48 -11.71 11.02
C GLY A 336 3.96 -10.47 10.27
N GLU A 337 3.25 -9.34 10.42
CA GLU A 337 3.57 -8.10 9.70
C GLU A 337 4.58 -7.17 10.41
N ILE A 338 5.09 -7.52 11.59
CA ILE A 338 6.07 -6.68 12.31
C ILE A 338 7.49 -7.20 12.14
N VAL A 339 8.42 -6.30 11.85
CA VAL A 339 9.86 -6.56 11.81
C VAL A 339 10.41 -6.52 13.23
N LEU A 340 10.85 -7.66 13.76
CA LEU A 340 11.50 -7.77 15.07
C LEU A 340 12.95 -7.30 15.02
N ARG A 341 13.71 -7.86 14.09
CA ARG A 341 15.12 -7.52 13.85
C ARG A 341 15.34 -7.22 12.37
N GLU A 342 16.27 -6.31 12.11
CA GLU A 342 16.68 -5.90 10.78
C GLU A 342 18.20 -5.77 10.78
N GLN A 343 18.85 -6.41 9.81
CA GLN A 343 20.29 -6.34 9.63
C GLN A 343 20.62 -6.15 8.14
N PRO A 344 21.64 -5.35 7.80
CA PRO A 344 22.13 -5.28 6.42
C PRO A 344 22.49 -6.67 5.91
N ALA A 345 22.13 -6.96 4.67
CA ALA A 345 22.44 -8.22 4.01
C ALA A 345 23.23 -7.97 2.72
N GLU A 346 23.89 -9.01 2.24
CA GLU A 346 24.55 -8.96 0.94
C GLU A 346 23.50 -8.86 -0.18
N MET A 347 23.79 -8.00 -1.16
CA MET A 347 22.92 -7.81 -2.32
C MET A 347 22.88 -9.10 -3.15
N PRO A 348 21.72 -9.75 -3.32
CA PRO A 348 21.61 -10.88 -4.22
C PRO A 348 21.76 -10.38 -5.66
N ALA A 349 22.65 -11.03 -6.42
CA ALA A 349 22.67 -10.86 -7.87
C ALA A 349 21.48 -11.63 -8.44
N GLY A 350 20.52 -10.95 -9.07
CA GLY A 350 19.36 -11.64 -9.63
C GLY A 350 18.27 -10.73 -10.19
N GLU A 351 17.23 -11.39 -10.70
CA GLU A 351 16.05 -10.78 -11.33
C GLU A 351 15.32 -9.81 -10.40
N GLU A 352 15.27 -10.09 -9.09
CA GLU A 352 14.56 -9.23 -8.13
C GLU A 352 15.17 -7.82 -8.02
N THR A 353 16.50 -7.69 -8.13
CA THR A 353 17.17 -6.37 -8.19
C THR A 353 16.82 -5.62 -9.47
N VAL A 354 16.73 -6.36 -10.59
CA VAL A 354 16.33 -5.80 -11.89
C VAL A 354 14.90 -5.29 -11.83
N ASP A 355 13.97 -6.08 -11.30
CA ASP A 355 12.56 -5.71 -11.15
C ASP A 355 12.37 -4.44 -10.30
N ILE A 356 13.09 -4.34 -9.18
CA ILE A 356 13.05 -3.14 -8.34
C ILE A 356 13.61 -1.93 -9.09
N MET A 357 14.74 -2.07 -9.79
CA MET A 357 15.32 -0.98 -10.57
C MET A 357 14.40 -0.52 -11.70
N LEU A 358 13.73 -1.46 -12.39
CA LEU A 358 12.72 -1.15 -13.41
C LEU A 358 11.54 -0.37 -12.82
N GLN A 359 11.02 -0.79 -11.66
CA GLN A 359 9.98 -0.03 -10.95
C GLN A 359 10.43 1.37 -10.52
N VAL A 360 11.70 1.52 -10.11
CA VAL A 360 12.29 2.82 -9.77
C VAL A 360 12.37 3.71 -11.01
N ILE A 361 12.85 3.19 -12.14
CA ILE A 361 12.92 3.94 -13.41
C ILE A 361 11.52 4.35 -13.87
N ARG A 362 10.51 3.47 -13.77
CA ARG A 362 9.11 3.82 -14.07
C ARG A 362 8.59 5.00 -13.25
N LYS A 363 8.93 5.03 -11.96
CA LYS A 363 8.52 6.12 -11.05
C LYS A 363 9.28 7.42 -11.28
N LEU A 364 10.56 7.35 -11.64
CA LEU A 364 11.42 8.51 -11.90
C LEU A 364 11.27 9.07 -13.33
N GLY A 365 10.77 8.25 -14.26
CA GLY A 365 10.71 8.53 -15.68
C GLY A 365 12.04 8.27 -16.40
N LEU A 366 12.01 8.31 -17.74
CA LEU A 366 13.20 8.03 -18.56
C LEU A 366 14.33 9.03 -18.34
N SER A 367 14.04 10.24 -17.84
CA SER A 367 15.03 11.29 -17.55
C SER A 367 16.12 10.86 -16.56
N CYS A 368 15.92 9.79 -15.79
CA CYS A 368 16.93 9.26 -14.88
C CYS A 368 18.05 8.46 -15.58
N LEU A 369 17.88 8.08 -16.85
CA LEU A 369 18.84 7.32 -17.65
C LEU A 369 19.88 8.25 -18.32
N PRO A 370 21.07 7.75 -18.68
CA PRO A 370 22.14 8.57 -19.25
C PRO A 370 21.90 8.89 -20.74
N TRP A 371 20.98 9.80 -21.00
CA TRP A 371 20.68 10.30 -22.35
C TRP A 371 21.82 11.18 -22.88
N THR A 372 22.84 10.53 -23.42
CA THR A 372 23.92 11.23 -24.15
C THR A 372 23.35 11.88 -25.42
N LYS A 373 24.04 12.91 -25.92
CA LYS A 373 23.68 13.54 -27.20
C LYS A 373 23.53 12.51 -28.33
N ALA A 374 24.41 11.52 -28.39
CA ALA A 374 24.38 10.47 -29.40
C ALA A 374 23.18 9.50 -29.26
N ALA A 375 22.74 9.23 -28.02
CA ALA A 375 21.54 8.42 -27.77
C ALA A 375 20.27 9.19 -28.14
N ASN A 376 20.18 10.47 -27.76
CA ASN A 376 19.06 11.34 -28.15
C ASN A 376 19.00 11.50 -29.68
N ASP A 377 20.11 11.81 -30.34
CA ASP A 377 20.15 11.92 -31.81
C ASP A 377 19.66 10.64 -32.51
N TRP A 378 19.98 9.47 -31.94
CA TRP A 378 19.51 8.18 -32.46
C TRP A 378 18.01 7.99 -32.21
N LEU A 379 17.54 8.29 -31.00
CA LEU A 379 16.13 8.19 -30.61
C LEU A 379 15.24 9.12 -31.44
N GLU A 380 15.66 10.36 -31.66
CA GLU A 380 14.88 11.33 -32.44
C GLU A 380 14.75 10.92 -33.91
N ARG A 381 15.76 10.27 -34.49
CA ARG A 381 15.68 9.69 -35.84
C ARG A 381 14.71 8.52 -35.92
N LEU A 382 14.69 7.67 -34.88
CA LEU A 382 13.73 6.56 -34.79
C LEU A 382 12.29 7.07 -34.69
N ARG A 383 12.06 8.04 -33.80
CA ARG A 383 10.75 8.69 -33.62
C ARG A 383 10.28 9.38 -34.89
N PHE A 384 11.17 10.09 -35.57
CA PHE A 384 10.90 10.68 -36.87
C PHE A 384 10.43 9.65 -37.90
N LEU A 385 11.19 8.57 -38.10
CA LEU A 385 10.84 7.53 -39.06
C LEU A 385 9.54 6.81 -38.70
N HIS A 386 9.32 6.52 -37.42
CA HIS A 386 8.07 5.91 -36.94
C HIS A 386 6.87 6.82 -37.23
N HIS A 387 7.00 8.14 -37.00
CA HIS A 387 5.94 9.12 -37.26
C HIS A 387 5.56 9.19 -38.74
N ILE A 388 6.55 9.23 -39.65
CA ILE A 388 6.27 9.39 -41.08
C ILE A 388 5.84 8.09 -41.79
N GLN A 389 6.07 6.94 -41.17
CA GLN A 389 5.78 5.61 -41.75
C GLN A 389 4.71 4.84 -40.97
N SER A 390 3.89 5.48 -40.13
CA SER A 390 2.97 4.84 -39.17
C SER A 390 2.15 3.66 -39.70
N ASP A 391 1.80 3.65 -41.00
CA ASP A 391 0.98 2.60 -41.62
C ASP A 391 1.79 1.48 -42.32
N ARG A 392 3.12 1.62 -42.42
CA ARG A 392 4.02 0.72 -43.20
C ARG A 392 5.33 0.36 -42.48
N THR A 393 5.53 0.88 -41.28
CA THR A 393 6.78 0.72 -40.52
C THR A 393 6.87 -0.64 -39.83
N THR A 394 7.99 -1.34 -40.03
CA THR A 394 8.38 -2.51 -39.22
C THR A 394 9.20 -2.12 -37.99
N LEU A 395 9.43 -0.82 -37.77
CA LEU A 395 10.19 -0.31 -36.62
C LEU A 395 9.33 -0.34 -35.35
N PRO A 396 9.88 -0.82 -34.23
CA PRO A 396 9.24 -0.69 -32.91
C PRO A 396 8.92 0.76 -32.58
N ASP A 397 7.91 0.97 -31.71
CA ASP A 397 7.66 2.29 -31.15
C ASP A 397 8.71 2.64 -30.08
N PHE A 398 9.29 3.83 -30.20
CA PHE A 398 10.27 4.43 -29.29
C PHE A 398 9.75 5.74 -28.65
N SER A 399 8.43 5.94 -28.65
CA SER A 399 7.77 6.96 -27.84
C SER A 399 8.13 6.81 -26.36
N GLU A 400 8.04 7.90 -25.60
CA GLU A 400 8.32 7.83 -24.16
C GLU A 400 7.39 6.84 -23.44
N THR A 401 6.13 6.79 -23.83
CA THR A 401 5.13 5.84 -23.34
C THR A 401 5.52 4.41 -23.65
N ALA A 402 5.82 4.07 -24.90
CA ALA A 402 6.19 2.71 -25.29
C ALA A 402 7.50 2.26 -24.64
N LEU A 403 8.47 3.16 -24.50
CA LEU A 403 9.73 2.87 -23.81
C LEU A 403 9.53 2.57 -22.33
N LEU A 404 8.61 3.26 -21.64
CA LEU A 404 8.28 3.01 -20.23
C LEU A 404 7.50 1.70 -20.05
N GLU A 405 6.58 1.39 -20.96
CA GLU A 405 5.78 0.16 -20.95
C GLU A 405 6.66 -1.07 -21.21
N THR A 406 7.61 -0.97 -22.14
CA THR A 406 8.48 -2.08 -22.56
C THR A 406 9.86 -2.10 -21.89
N LEU A 407 10.03 -1.39 -20.76
CA LEU A 407 11.31 -1.31 -20.03
C LEU A 407 11.92 -2.68 -19.74
N ASP A 408 11.10 -3.66 -19.34
CA ASP A 408 11.59 -4.99 -18.97
C ASP A 408 12.22 -5.71 -20.18
N GLU A 409 11.77 -5.39 -21.40
CA GLU A 409 12.28 -6.00 -22.64
C GLU A 409 13.58 -5.35 -23.13
N TRP A 410 13.59 -4.02 -23.23
CA TRP A 410 14.69 -3.32 -23.89
C TRP A 410 15.83 -2.96 -22.94
N LEU A 411 15.50 -2.67 -21.67
CA LEU A 411 16.47 -2.25 -20.67
C LEU A 411 16.74 -3.34 -19.63
N GLY A 412 15.73 -4.12 -19.25
CA GLY A 412 15.82 -5.19 -18.24
C GLY A 412 17.08 -6.07 -18.33
N PRO A 413 17.41 -6.64 -19.51
CA PRO A 413 18.60 -7.48 -19.68
C PRO A 413 19.93 -6.78 -19.36
N TRP A 414 19.96 -5.45 -19.40
CA TRP A 414 21.15 -4.62 -19.18
C TRP A 414 21.27 -4.08 -17.75
N LEU A 415 20.28 -4.35 -16.88
CA LEU A 415 20.27 -3.89 -15.50
C LEU A 415 20.89 -4.88 -14.52
N SER A 416 21.34 -6.05 -14.99
CA SER A 416 22.01 -7.03 -14.15
C SER A 416 23.24 -6.42 -13.46
N GLY A 417 23.30 -6.53 -12.13
CA GLY A 417 24.37 -5.95 -11.30
C GLY A 417 24.24 -4.46 -11.00
N ILE A 418 23.19 -3.79 -11.49
CA ILE A 418 22.91 -2.37 -11.21
C ILE A 418 22.01 -2.27 -9.97
N SER A 419 22.60 -1.87 -8.84
CA SER A 419 21.89 -1.65 -7.58
C SER A 419 21.81 -0.17 -7.19
N LYS A 420 22.60 0.71 -7.80
CA LYS A 420 22.63 2.15 -7.48
C LYS A 420 22.20 3.00 -8.66
N ARG A 421 21.53 4.12 -8.41
CA ARG A 421 21.19 5.08 -9.47
C ARG A 421 22.41 5.57 -10.24
N SER A 422 23.51 5.82 -9.54
CA SER A 422 24.76 6.31 -10.14
C SER A 422 25.35 5.32 -11.16
N GLN A 423 25.10 4.01 -11.00
CA GLN A 423 25.57 2.99 -11.93
C GLN A 423 24.80 3.01 -13.25
N LEU A 424 23.57 3.54 -13.28
CA LEU A 424 22.83 3.76 -14.54
C LEU A 424 23.63 4.62 -15.51
N ALA A 425 24.50 5.51 -15.02
CA ALA A 425 25.34 6.36 -15.86
C ALA A 425 26.31 5.57 -16.77
N ASN A 426 26.59 4.30 -16.45
CA ASN A 426 27.48 3.43 -17.23
C ASN A 426 26.77 2.75 -18.41
N LEU A 427 25.45 2.91 -18.54
CA LEU A 427 24.67 2.31 -19.62
C LEU A 427 24.90 3.04 -20.94
N ASP A 428 25.27 2.30 -22.00
CA ASP A 428 25.27 2.83 -23.36
C ASP A 428 23.86 2.70 -23.97
N LEU A 429 23.00 3.69 -23.69
CA LEU A 429 21.63 3.71 -24.19
C LEU A 429 21.55 3.61 -25.73
N LYS A 430 22.54 4.15 -26.46
CA LYS A 430 22.52 4.07 -27.92
C LYS A 430 22.70 2.63 -28.38
N ALA A 431 23.68 1.93 -27.81
CA ALA A 431 23.90 0.52 -28.12
C ALA A 431 22.71 -0.35 -27.69
N ILE A 432 22.15 -0.08 -26.52
CA ILE A 432 20.98 -0.78 -25.99
C ILE A 432 19.76 -0.58 -26.91
N LEU A 433 19.43 0.66 -27.29
CA LEU A 433 18.31 0.93 -28.20
C LEU A 433 18.53 0.32 -29.59
N LYS A 434 19.79 0.24 -30.06
CA LYS A 434 20.13 -0.46 -31.30
C LYS A 434 19.91 -1.97 -31.21
N SER A 435 20.11 -2.58 -30.05
CA SER A 435 19.92 -4.03 -29.88
C SER A 435 18.47 -4.49 -30.11
N ARG A 436 17.50 -3.57 -29.99
CA ARG A 436 16.08 -3.79 -30.34
C ARG A 436 15.80 -3.88 -31.84
N LEU A 437 16.80 -3.59 -32.68
CA LEU A 437 16.66 -3.48 -34.13
C LEU A 437 17.54 -4.49 -34.84
N SER A 438 16.97 -5.15 -35.83
CA SER A 438 17.75 -5.95 -36.79
C SER A 438 18.77 -5.10 -37.54
N TRP A 439 19.80 -5.74 -38.07
CA TRP A 439 20.83 -5.05 -38.86
C TRP A 439 20.25 -4.33 -40.08
N GLU A 440 19.27 -4.95 -40.76
CA GLU A 440 18.57 -4.35 -41.90
C GLU A 440 17.80 -3.09 -41.52
N GLN A 441 17.10 -3.10 -40.38
CA GLN A 441 16.42 -1.90 -39.86
C GLN A 441 17.43 -0.79 -39.54
N GLN A 442 18.56 -1.12 -38.92
CA GLN A 442 19.61 -0.14 -38.61
C GLN A 442 20.17 0.54 -39.88
N GLN A 443 20.41 -0.23 -40.94
CA GLN A 443 20.85 0.33 -42.23
C GLN A 443 19.78 1.18 -42.90
N SER A 444 18.52 0.74 -42.85
CA SER A 444 17.39 1.48 -43.37
C SER A 444 17.26 2.86 -42.70
N ILE A 445 17.46 2.93 -41.39
CA ILE A 445 17.45 4.20 -40.64
C ILE A 445 18.58 5.14 -41.08
N ASP A 446 19.78 4.61 -41.33
CA ASP A 446 20.91 5.40 -41.82
C ASP A 446 20.70 5.93 -43.25
N LYS A 447 19.95 5.21 -44.09
CA LYS A 447 19.55 5.66 -45.43
C LYS A 447 18.41 6.68 -45.39
N LEU A 448 17.32 6.37 -44.68
CA LEU A 448 16.08 7.14 -44.71
C LEU A 448 16.13 8.40 -43.86
N ALA A 449 16.83 8.35 -42.73
CA ALA A 449 17.03 9.49 -41.83
C ALA A 449 18.54 9.70 -41.60
N PRO A 450 19.30 10.19 -42.58
CA PRO A 450 20.75 10.32 -42.47
C PRO A 450 21.17 11.37 -41.42
N THR A 451 22.35 11.20 -40.81
CA THR A 451 22.85 12.19 -39.84
C THR A 451 23.29 13.51 -40.47
N HIS A 452 23.69 13.49 -41.74
CA HIS A 452 24.20 14.64 -42.48
C HIS A 452 23.70 14.60 -43.92
N LEU A 453 23.52 15.78 -44.51
CA LEU A 453 23.28 15.95 -45.94
C LEU A 453 24.43 16.70 -46.60
N THR A 454 24.76 16.28 -47.82
CA THR A 454 25.67 17.03 -48.68
C THR A 454 24.88 18.11 -49.41
N VAL A 455 25.23 19.37 -49.19
CA VAL A 455 24.59 20.53 -49.85
C VAL A 455 25.33 20.88 -51.15
N PRO A 456 24.78 21.74 -52.04
CA PRO A 456 25.38 22.02 -53.36
C PRO A 456 26.85 22.48 -53.33
N SER A 457 27.28 23.15 -52.25
CA SER A 457 28.69 23.52 -52.06
C SER A 457 29.65 22.33 -51.88
N GLY A 458 29.14 21.11 -51.71
CA GLY A 458 29.87 19.91 -51.33
C GLY A 458 30.04 19.73 -49.81
N SER A 459 29.64 20.72 -49.00
CA SER A 459 29.71 20.62 -47.54
C SER A 459 28.74 19.56 -47.00
N ARG A 460 29.19 18.78 -46.00
CA ARG A 460 28.34 17.86 -45.24
C ARG A 460 27.81 18.56 -43.99
N ILE A 461 26.53 18.89 -43.99
CA ILE A 461 25.87 19.63 -42.92
C ILE A 461 24.99 18.67 -42.11
N ARG A 462 25.08 18.76 -40.78
CA ARG A 462 24.33 17.90 -39.85
C ARG A 462 22.85 18.25 -39.84
N LEU A 463 22.00 17.24 -39.90
CA LEU A 463 20.56 17.36 -39.68
C LEU A 463 20.24 17.34 -38.18
N GLN A 464 19.28 18.16 -37.78
CA GLN A 464 18.73 18.17 -36.43
C GLN A 464 17.33 17.56 -36.48
N TYR A 465 17.14 16.46 -35.76
CA TYR A 465 15.86 15.78 -35.62
C TYR A 465 15.20 16.20 -34.31
N ASP A 466 13.87 16.35 -34.33
CA ASP A 466 13.02 16.72 -33.19
C ASP A 466 11.74 15.88 -33.26
N GLY A 467 11.93 14.56 -33.27
CA GLY A 467 10.89 13.54 -33.33
C GLY A 467 9.93 13.73 -34.48
N GLU A 468 8.77 14.29 -34.20
CA GLU A 468 7.63 14.40 -35.11
C GLU A 468 7.79 15.55 -36.14
N ARG A 469 8.72 16.48 -35.91
CA ARG A 469 8.91 17.63 -36.81
C ARG A 469 9.84 17.31 -37.98
N PRO A 470 9.64 17.96 -39.15
CA PRO A 470 10.61 17.88 -40.24
C PRO A 470 12.01 18.29 -39.74
N PRO A 471 13.07 17.53 -40.08
CA PRO A 471 14.38 17.83 -39.56
C PRO A 471 14.91 19.15 -40.12
N VAL A 472 15.71 19.83 -39.30
CA VAL A 472 16.26 21.15 -39.60
C VAL A 472 17.69 21.02 -40.11
N LEU A 473 17.97 21.70 -41.22
CA LEU A 473 19.31 21.87 -41.78
C LEU A 473 19.73 23.34 -41.64
N ALA A 474 20.58 23.62 -40.65
CA ALA A 474 21.14 24.94 -40.43
C ALA A 474 22.32 25.17 -41.38
N VAL A 475 22.08 25.85 -42.50
CA VAL A 475 23.03 26.01 -43.61
C VAL A 475 23.16 27.48 -44.03
N ARG A 476 24.37 27.91 -44.39
CA ARG A 476 24.57 29.27 -44.91
C ARG A 476 23.93 29.42 -46.28
N ILE A 477 23.27 30.56 -46.54
CA ILE A 477 22.55 30.82 -47.80
C ILE A 477 23.43 30.54 -49.03
N GLN A 478 24.67 31.01 -49.00
CA GLN A 478 25.64 30.87 -50.09
C GLN A 478 26.02 29.42 -50.45
N GLU A 479 25.78 28.47 -49.55
CA GLU A 479 26.03 27.05 -49.80
C GLU A 479 24.86 26.36 -50.50
N MET A 480 23.69 27.02 -50.52
CA MET A 480 22.46 26.56 -51.19
C MET A 480 22.25 27.21 -52.56
N PHE A 481 23.15 28.09 -53.02
CA PHE A 481 23.11 28.54 -54.41
C PHE A 481 23.15 27.33 -55.36
N SER A 482 22.54 27.46 -56.53
CA SER A 482 22.26 26.38 -57.48
C SER A 482 21.26 25.30 -57.06
N ALA A 483 20.78 25.29 -55.81
CA ALA A 483 19.66 24.40 -55.45
C ALA A 483 18.34 24.97 -55.95
N THR A 484 17.68 24.22 -56.83
CA THR A 484 16.37 24.57 -57.42
C THR A 484 15.20 24.24 -56.50
N ASP A 485 15.31 23.18 -55.69
CA ASP A 485 14.28 22.77 -54.72
C ASP A 485 14.90 22.44 -53.36
N SER A 486 14.04 22.35 -52.33
CA SER A 486 14.43 21.95 -50.99
C SER A 486 14.96 20.50 -50.98
N PRO A 487 16.05 20.20 -50.24
CA PRO A 487 16.49 18.83 -50.03
C PRO A 487 15.38 17.98 -49.40
N THR A 488 15.25 16.74 -49.87
CA THR A 488 14.32 15.77 -49.31
C THR A 488 15.06 14.58 -48.69
N ILE A 489 14.43 13.96 -47.69
CA ILE A 489 14.87 12.71 -47.06
C ILE A 489 13.71 11.71 -47.02
N ALA A 490 13.92 10.54 -46.40
CA ALA A 490 12.95 9.46 -46.33
C ALA A 490 12.42 9.06 -47.71
N ASP A 491 13.35 8.79 -48.64
CA ASP A 491 13.08 8.47 -50.04
C ASP A 491 12.14 9.50 -50.74
N GLY A 492 12.32 10.79 -50.41
CA GLY A 492 11.63 11.91 -51.05
C GLY A 492 10.33 12.35 -50.35
N GLN A 493 9.90 11.66 -49.30
CA GLN A 493 8.62 11.93 -48.63
C GLN A 493 8.63 13.21 -47.79
N VAL A 494 9.79 13.60 -47.25
CA VAL A 494 9.90 14.73 -46.33
C VAL A 494 10.87 15.77 -46.86
N ARG A 495 10.38 16.99 -47.05
CA ARG A 495 11.21 18.18 -47.29
C ARG A 495 11.86 18.63 -45.99
N VAL A 496 13.17 18.81 -46.03
CA VAL A 496 13.97 19.29 -44.90
C VAL A 496 13.68 20.78 -44.67
N GLN A 497 13.49 21.17 -43.41
CA GLN A 497 13.35 22.58 -43.07
C GLN A 497 14.73 23.25 -43.09
N LEU A 498 14.92 24.22 -43.98
CA LEU A 498 16.15 24.97 -44.10
C LEU A 498 16.10 26.14 -43.11
N GLN A 499 17.03 26.14 -42.16
CA GLN A 499 17.36 27.34 -41.39
C GLN A 499 18.52 28.03 -42.08
N LEU A 500 18.19 28.95 -42.97
CA LEU A 500 19.15 29.69 -43.77
C LEU A 500 19.90 30.69 -42.90
N LEU A 501 21.23 30.60 -42.94
CA LEU A 501 22.13 31.40 -42.11
C LEU A 501 22.89 32.45 -42.94
N SER A 502 23.16 33.59 -42.31
CA SER A 502 24.14 34.58 -42.77
C SER A 502 25.58 34.04 -42.72
N PRO A 503 26.57 34.74 -43.32
CA PRO A 503 27.97 34.35 -43.24
C PRO A 503 28.49 34.17 -41.81
N ALA A 504 27.99 34.96 -40.86
CA ALA A 504 28.31 34.85 -39.43
C ALA A 504 27.47 33.80 -38.69
N ARG A 505 26.81 32.87 -39.39
CA ARG A 505 25.98 31.78 -38.85
C ARG A 505 24.76 32.24 -38.03
N ARG A 506 24.29 33.47 -38.24
CA ARG A 506 23.02 33.94 -37.65
C ARG A 506 21.83 33.56 -38.53
N PRO A 507 20.73 33.03 -37.99
CA PRO A 507 19.51 32.73 -38.75
C PRO A 507 18.96 33.98 -39.41
N VAL A 508 18.59 33.86 -40.69
CA VAL A 508 17.99 34.96 -41.47
C VAL A 508 16.66 34.58 -42.12
N GLN A 509 16.45 33.31 -42.44
CA GLN A 509 15.16 32.80 -42.92
C GLN A 509 14.99 31.34 -42.50
N ILE A 510 13.76 30.93 -42.23
CA ILE A 510 13.38 29.53 -42.09
C ILE A 510 12.40 29.21 -43.23
N THR A 511 12.67 28.16 -44.01
CA THR A 511 11.77 27.74 -45.11
C THR A 511 11.87 26.24 -45.36
N SER A 512 10.75 25.61 -45.72
CA SER A 512 10.70 24.25 -46.30
C SER A 512 10.47 24.29 -47.82
N ASP A 513 10.27 25.47 -48.40
CA ASP A 513 10.12 25.74 -49.83
C ASP A 513 11.23 26.68 -50.28
N LEU A 514 12.35 26.09 -50.71
CA LEU A 514 13.51 26.83 -51.18
C LEU A 514 13.23 27.54 -52.51
N ALA A 515 12.44 26.92 -53.39
CA ALA A 515 12.06 27.49 -54.67
C ALA A 515 11.27 28.79 -54.45
N GLY A 516 10.25 28.74 -53.59
CA GLY A 516 9.46 29.91 -53.20
C GLY A 516 10.30 31.01 -52.54
N PHE A 517 11.28 30.64 -51.71
CA PHE A 517 12.22 31.59 -51.10
C PHE A 517 13.03 32.35 -52.16
N TRP A 518 13.60 31.65 -53.16
CA TRP A 518 14.38 32.28 -54.21
C TRP A 518 13.56 33.26 -55.06
N SER A 519 12.32 32.90 -55.39
CA SER A 519 11.42 33.77 -56.17
C SER A 519 10.79 34.92 -55.39
N GLY A 520 10.82 34.87 -54.04
CA GLY A 520 10.14 35.81 -53.17
C GLY A 520 11.08 36.54 -52.21
N SER A 521 11.13 36.07 -50.95
CA SER A 521 11.76 36.79 -49.84
C SER A 521 13.28 36.88 -49.90
N TYR A 522 13.94 36.17 -50.83
CA TYR A 522 15.39 36.32 -51.04
C TYR A 522 15.79 37.76 -51.37
N GLN A 523 14.99 38.53 -52.11
CA GLN A 523 15.34 39.90 -52.50
C GLN A 523 15.49 40.84 -51.28
N GLU A 524 14.62 40.68 -50.29
CA GLU A 524 14.68 41.45 -49.04
C GLU A 524 15.88 41.03 -48.19
N VAL A 525 16.06 39.72 -47.99
CA VAL A 525 17.20 39.15 -47.26
C VAL A 525 18.51 39.61 -47.90
N LYS A 526 18.58 39.60 -49.23
CA LYS A 526 19.74 40.05 -49.98
C LYS A 526 20.04 41.53 -49.76
N LYS A 527 19.04 42.42 -49.76
CA LYS A 527 19.24 43.85 -49.51
C LYS A 527 19.86 44.08 -48.13
N GLU A 528 19.34 43.38 -47.12
CA GLU A 528 19.88 43.42 -45.76
C GLU A 528 21.31 42.85 -45.69
N MET A 529 21.54 41.71 -46.32
CA MET A 529 22.82 41.01 -46.29
C MET A 529 23.91 41.74 -47.08
N LYS A 530 23.59 42.41 -48.20
CA LYS A 530 24.52 43.29 -48.92
C LYS A 530 25.00 44.44 -48.03
N GLY A 531 24.13 44.99 -47.19
CA GLY A 531 24.49 46.05 -46.23
C GLY A 531 25.38 45.56 -45.09
N ARG A 532 25.04 44.42 -44.47
CA ARG A 532 25.80 43.87 -43.32
C ARG A 532 27.07 43.12 -43.71
N TYR A 533 27.10 42.50 -44.88
CA TYR A 533 28.21 41.67 -45.37
C TYR A 533 28.60 42.05 -46.81
N PRO A 534 29.13 43.27 -47.05
CA PRO A 534 29.39 43.79 -48.39
C PRO A 534 30.53 43.07 -49.13
N LYS A 535 31.39 42.34 -48.41
CA LYS A 535 32.50 41.56 -48.99
C LYS A 535 32.08 40.19 -49.54
N HIS A 536 30.82 39.78 -49.34
CA HIS A 536 30.28 38.51 -49.80
C HIS A 536 29.51 38.67 -51.12
N HIS A 537 29.54 37.63 -51.96
CA HIS A 537 28.81 37.62 -53.22
C HIS A 537 27.32 37.31 -52.99
N TRP A 538 26.45 38.26 -53.32
CA TRP A 538 24.99 38.15 -53.22
C TRP A 538 24.34 38.31 -54.61
N PRO A 539 24.18 37.21 -55.36
CA PRO A 539 23.78 37.24 -56.77
C PRO A 539 22.36 37.75 -56.97
N GLU A 540 22.08 38.36 -58.12
CA GLU A 540 20.71 38.62 -58.63
C GLU A 540 19.97 37.30 -58.90
N ASP A 541 20.67 36.31 -59.45
CA ASP A 541 20.14 34.98 -59.74
C ASP A 541 20.85 33.90 -58.89
N PRO A 542 20.30 33.54 -57.71
CA PRO A 542 20.91 32.53 -56.83
C PRO A 542 20.84 31.11 -57.40
N ILE A 543 19.91 30.82 -58.31
CA ILE A 543 19.71 29.50 -58.91
C ILE A 543 20.79 29.19 -59.96
N ASN A 544 21.27 30.20 -60.69
CA ASN A 544 22.35 30.01 -61.66
C ASN A 544 23.75 30.35 -61.11
N THR A 545 23.88 30.58 -59.80
CA THR A 545 25.15 30.94 -59.15
C THR A 545 25.86 29.72 -58.58
N ARG A 546 27.18 29.63 -58.79
CA ARG A 546 28.01 28.57 -58.20
C ARG A 546 28.01 28.66 -56.66
N PRO A 547 27.66 27.58 -55.95
CA PRO A 547 27.69 27.54 -54.50
C PRO A 547 29.12 27.54 -53.97
N HIS A 548 29.32 28.10 -52.78
CA HIS A 548 30.64 28.15 -52.17
C HIS A 548 30.56 28.17 -50.64
N ALA A 549 31.47 27.46 -49.97
CA ALA A 549 31.56 27.44 -48.51
C ALA A 549 32.39 28.59 -47.93
N THR A 550 33.10 29.37 -48.76
CA THR A 550 34.06 30.39 -48.30
C THR A 550 33.90 31.72 -49.02
N VAL A 551 34.34 32.81 -48.39
CA VAL A 551 34.14 34.22 -48.82
C VAL A 551 34.58 34.53 -50.26
N LYS A 552 35.43 33.69 -50.88
CA LYS A 552 35.84 33.85 -52.28
C LYS A 552 35.67 32.52 -53.04
N PRO A 553 34.98 32.50 -54.19
CA PRO A 553 35.14 31.41 -55.15
C PRO A 553 36.57 31.47 -55.69
N ARG A 554 37.27 30.32 -55.73
CA ARG A 554 38.51 30.19 -56.49
C ARG A 554 38.20 29.99 -57.96
#